data_AF-A0A2H0E1B0-F1
#
_entry.id   AF-A0A2H0E1B0-F1
#
_cell.length_a   1.000
_cell.length_b   1.000
_cell.length_c   1.000
_cell.angle_alpha   90.00
_cell.angle_beta   90.00
_cell.angle_gamma   90.00
#
_symmetry.space_group_name_H-M   'P 1'
#
loop_
_entity.id
_entity.type
_entity.pdbx_description
1 polymer ?
#
loop_
_entity_poly.entity_id
_entity_poly.type
_entity_poly.pdbx_seq_one_letter_code
_entity_poly.pdbx_strand_id
1 'polypeptide(L)'
;MSTLTAQFKTYLANHNQANQKLAPATVKNYVSDVQVFLDWLKRELQEDTIVPANLTAAVFGNYGRRLNDPANRVLPSTASRYLSSLKRFGGWLEMARLADTNPAAALPRQQIDPTISRLMNNFKHELVRQKLSASTIKNYVSDVHNYLLWATKQVKITDNNLIKL
;
A
#
# COMPACT_ATOMS: atom_id res chain seq x y z
N MET A 1 -2.41 24.36 14.33
CA MET A 1 -3.04 23.53 13.28
C MET A 1 -2.29 22.20 13.21
N SER A 2 -2.97 21.04 13.23
CA SER A 2 -2.25 19.76 13.07
C SER A 2 -1.98 19.48 11.59
N THR A 3 -0.80 18.93 11.28
CA THR A 3 -0.39 18.62 9.91
C THR A 3 -1.33 17.58 9.27
N LEU A 4 -1.40 17.53 7.94
CA LEU A 4 -2.15 16.49 7.21
C LEU A 4 -1.80 15.08 7.67
N THR A 5 -0.52 14.81 7.94
CA THR A 5 -0.05 13.51 8.43
C THR A 5 -0.48 13.22 9.86
N ALA A 6 -0.60 14.22 10.73
CA ALA A 6 -1.16 14.04 12.07
C ALA A 6 -2.65 13.71 12.03
N GLN A 7 -3.43 14.40 11.19
CA GLN A 7 -4.86 14.11 11.01
C GLN A 7 -5.08 12.73 10.41
N PHE A 8 -4.31 12.37 9.38
CA PHE A 8 -4.34 11.04 8.77
C PHE A 8 -3.95 9.93 9.76
N LYS A 9 -2.95 10.18 10.63
CA LYS A 9 -2.58 9.26 11.71
C LYS A 9 -3.75 8.98 12.65
N THR A 10 -4.43 10.05 13.10
CA THR A 10 -5.62 9.94 13.97
C THR A 10 -6.73 9.15 13.29
N TYR A 11 -6.96 9.41 12.00
CA TYR A 11 -7.90 8.63 11.20
C TYR A 11 -7.54 7.14 11.18
N LEU A 12 -6.30 6.77 10.85
CA LEU A 12 -5.88 5.37 10.80
C LEU A 12 -5.96 4.64 12.16
N ALA A 13 -5.77 5.37 13.26
CA ALA A 13 -5.88 4.82 14.61
C ALA A 13 -7.34 4.53 15.00
N ASN A 14 -8.28 5.32 14.48
CA ASN A 14 -9.69 5.33 14.90
C ASN A 14 -10.65 4.71 13.87
N HIS A 15 -10.23 4.55 12.62
CA HIS A 15 -11.05 4.04 11.53
C HIS A 15 -10.29 2.96 10.74
N ASN A 16 -10.89 1.77 10.66
CA ASN A 16 -10.49 0.76 9.69
C ASN A 16 -11.74 0.27 8.93
N GLN A 17 -11.53 -0.28 7.73
CA GLN A 17 -12.61 -0.80 6.87
C GLN A 17 -13.18 -2.17 7.32
N ALA A 18 -12.76 -2.72 8.47
CA ALA A 18 -13.02 -4.13 8.85
C ALA A 18 -13.15 -4.37 10.38
N ASN A 19 -13.60 -3.39 11.17
CA ASN A 19 -13.70 -3.44 12.64
C ASN A 19 -12.45 -3.94 13.42
N GLN A 20 -11.23 -3.77 12.88
CA GLN A 20 -9.96 -4.15 13.52
C GLN A 20 -8.98 -2.97 13.61
N LYS A 21 -8.59 -2.58 14.81
CA LYS A 21 -7.56 -1.53 14.98
C LYS A 21 -6.28 -1.94 14.26
N LEU A 22 -5.76 -1.05 13.41
CA LEU A 22 -4.45 -1.28 12.77
C LEU A 22 -3.37 -1.33 13.85
N ALA A 23 -2.41 -2.26 13.69
CA ALA A 23 -1.27 -2.31 14.58
C ALA A 23 -0.50 -0.97 14.54
N PRO A 24 0.04 -0.48 15.68
CA PRO A 24 0.73 0.81 15.73
C PRO A 24 1.87 0.96 14.72
N ALA A 25 2.62 -0.12 14.49
CA ALA A 25 3.68 -0.17 13.48
C ALA A 25 3.14 0.05 12.05
N THR A 26 1.97 -0.52 11.74
CA THR A 26 1.31 -0.35 10.43
C THR A 26 0.84 1.09 10.23
N VAL A 27 0.28 1.72 11.27
CA VAL A 27 -0.09 3.15 11.22
C VAL A 27 1.14 4.02 10.96
N LYS A 28 2.24 3.78 11.69
CA LYS A 28 3.50 4.50 11.49
C LYS A 28 4.02 4.35 10.05
N ASN A 29 3.94 3.16 9.47
CA ASN A 29 4.38 2.92 8.10
C ASN A 29 3.53 3.71 7.10
N TYR A 30 2.20 3.67 7.21
CA TYR A 30 1.32 4.45 6.32
C TYR A 30 1.60 5.95 6.41
N VAL A 31 1.77 6.48 7.62
CA VAL A 31 2.07 7.91 7.83
C VAL A 31 3.43 8.29 7.25
N SER A 32 4.45 7.45 7.46
CA SER A 32 5.79 7.68 6.91
C SER A 32 5.77 7.71 5.38
N ASP A 33 4.99 6.83 4.75
CA ASP A 33 4.90 6.75 3.29
C ASP A 33 4.19 7.96 2.68
N VAL A 34 3.13 8.41 3.34
CA VAL A 34 2.44 9.65 2.96
C VAL A 34 3.37 10.85 3.15
N GLN A 35 4.15 10.89 4.22
CA GLN A 35 5.12 11.97 4.43
C GLN A 35 6.14 12.04 3.28
N VAL A 36 6.68 10.91 2.83
CA VAL A 36 7.60 10.86 1.68
C VAL A 36 6.96 11.42 0.40
N PHE A 37 5.68 11.12 0.16
CA PHE A 37 4.93 11.70 -0.95
C PHE A 37 4.74 13.21 -0.80
N LEU A 38 4.33 13.70 0.38
CA LEU A 38 4.14 15.12 0.63
C LEU A 38 5.46 15.90 0.49
N ASP A 39 6.57 15.34 0.99
CA ASP A 39 7.90 15.96 0.85
C ASP A 39 8.35 16.02 -0.60
N TRP A 40 8.02 15.00 -1.40
CA TRP A 40 8.21 15.06 -2.85
C TRP A 40 7.38 16.19 -3.46
N LEU A 41 6.08 16.26 -3.15
CA LEU A 41 5.20 17.27 -3.72
C LEU A 41 5.65 18.70 -3.39
N LYS A 42 6.13 18.93 -2.16
CA LYS A 42 6.72 20.22 -1.75
C LYS A 42 7.87 20.65 -2.65
N ARG A 43 8.75 19.70 -2.99
CA ARG A 43 9.89 19.97 -3.90
C ARG A 43 9.45 20.25 -5.33
N GLU A 44 8.46 19.51 -5.83
CA GLU A 44 7.92 19.72 -7.19
C GLU A 44 7.21 21.07 -7.33
N LEU A 45 6.46 21.49 -6.30
CA LEU A 45 5.74 22.76 -6.29
C LEU A 45 6.61 23.95 -5.85
N GLN A 46 7.78 23.68 -5.26
CA GLN A 46 8.61 24.67 -4.59
C GLN A 46 7.85 25.40 -3.46
N GLU A 47 7.02 24.66 -2.73
CA GLU A 47 6.19 25.16 -1.63
C GLU A 47 6.57 24.50 -0.30
N ASP A 48 6.60 25.28 0.79
CA ASP A 48 6.89 24.77 2.13
C ASP A 48 5.71 24.02 2.76
N THR A 49 4.49 24.31 2.29
CA THR A 49 3.24 23.78 2.85
C THR A 49 2.35 23.25 1.74
N ILE A 50 1.83 22.04 1.95
CA ILE A 50 0.84 21.44 1.05
C ILE A 50 -0.56 21.68 1.61
N VAL A 51 -1.42 22.26 0.80
CA VAL A 51 -2.84 22.45 1.08
C VAL A 51 -3.69 21.41 0.33
N PRO A 52 -4.93 21.13 0.77
CA PRO A 52 -5.76 20.13 0.11
C PRO A 52 -5.98 20.36 -1.39
N ALA A 53 -6.01 21.61 -1.85
CA ALA A 53 -6.13 21.95 -3.27
C ALA A 53 -4.98 21.42 -4.14
N ASN A 54 -3.78 21.20 -3.58
CA ASN A 54 -2.66 20.60 -4.32
C ASN A 54 -2.85 19.08 -4.51
N LEU A 55 -3.73 18.42 -3.76
CA LEU A 55 -3.86 16.96 -3.69
C LEU A 55 -4.83 16.41 -4.74
N THR A 56 -4.58 16.74 -6.01
CA THR A 56 -5.43 16.35 -7.14
C THR A 56 -5.12 14.94 -7.66
N ALA A 57 -6.07 14.33 -8.38
CA ALA A 57 -5.85 13.04 -9.02
C ALA A 57 -4.64 13.03 -9.98
N ALA A 58 -4.36 14.16 -10.65
CA ALA A 58 -3.20 14.31 -11.52
C ALA A 58 -1.88 14.20 -10.74
N VAL A 59 -1.80 14.83 -9.55
CA VAL A 59 -0.62 14.77 -8.67
C VAL A 59 -0.37 13.35 -8.17
N PHE A 60 -1.42 12.64 -7.75
CA PHE A 60 -1.31 11.24 -7.36
C PHE A 60 -0.82 10.39 -8.54
N GLY A 61 -1.39 10.58 -9.73
CA GLY A 61 -0.97 9.89 -10.96
C GLY A 61 0.50 10.16 -11.34
N ASN A 62 0.96 11.40 -11.22
CA ASN A 62 2.35 11.80 -11.46
C ASN A 62 3.30 11.06 -10.50
N TYR A 63 2.98 11.05 -9.21
CA TYR A 63 3.79 10.32 -8.25
C TYR A 63 3.79 8.82 -8.52
N GLY A 64 2.64 8.26 -8.88
CA GLY A 64 2.53 6.85 -9.27
C GLY A 64 3.42 6.50 -10.47
N ARG A 65 3.51 7.38 -11.48
CA ARG A 65 4.45 7.22 -12.60
C ARG A 65 5.90 7.30 -12.13
N ARG A 66 6.24 8.30 -11.31
CA ARG A 66 7.58 8.47 -10.73
C ARG A 66 8.07 7.22 -10.01
N LEU A 67 7.21 6.58 -9.22
CA LEU A 67 7.55 5.36 -8.48
C LEU A 67 7.85 4.15 -9.39
N ASN A 68 7.29 4.12 -10.59
CA ASN A 68 7.47 3.03 -11.55
C ASN A 68 8.50 3.34 -12.64
N ASP A 69 8.99 4.57 -12.69
CA ASP A 69 10.04 4.98 -13.63
C ASP A 69 11.39 4.35 -13.21
N PRO A 70 12.02 3.54 -14.09
CA PRO A 70 13.31 2.91 -13.82
C PRO A 70 14.42 3.89 -13.43
N ALA A 71 14.38 5.13 -13.90
CA ALA A 71 15.37 6.16 -13.57
C ALA A 71 15.40 6.49 -12.06
N ASN A 72 14.25 6.34 -11.37
CA ASN A 72 14.13 6.63 -9.95
C ASN A 72 14.56 5.47 -9.04
N ARG A 73 14.88 4.29 -9.61
CA ARG A 73 15.43 3.11 -8.90
C ARG A 73 14.62 2.68 -7.66
N VAL A 74 13.31 2.90 -7.67
CA VAL A 74 12.43 2.44 -6.59
C VAL A 74 12.13 0.96 -6.79
N LEU A 75 12.41 0.14 -5.77
CA LEU A 75 12.09 -1.29 -5.83
C LEU A 75 10.58 -1.50 -6.00
N PRO A 76 10.13 -2.48 -6.81
CA PRO A 76 8.70 -2.73 -7.03
C PRO A 76 7.88 -2.96 -5.76
N SER A 77 8.46 -3.61 -4.76
CA SER A 77 7.84 -3.82 -3.44
C SER A 77 7.66 -2.51 -2.67
N THR A 78 8.63 -1.60 -2.75
CA THR A 78 8.56 -0.27 -2.14
C THR A 78 7.53 0.61 -2.87
N ALA A 79 7.53 0.62 -4.20
CA ALA A 79 6.54 1.34 -5.00
C ALA A 79 5.11 0.88 -4.66
N SER A 80 4.91 -0.44 -4.60
CA SER A 80 3.64 -1.06 -4.21
C SER A 80 3.16 -0.64 -2.83
N ARG A 81 4.09 -0.60 -1.86
CA ARG A 81 3.82 -0.16 -0.48
C ARG A 81 3.38 1.30 -0.47
N TYR A 82 4.12 2.20 -1.14
CA TYR A 82 3.75 3.61 -1.24
C TYR A 82 2.40 3.83 -1.93
N LEU A 83 2.12 3.14 -3.04
CA LEU A 83 0.83 3.23 -3.72
C LEU A 83 -0.33 2.76 -2.83
N SER A 84 -0.10 1.74 -2.01
CA SER A 84 -1.10 1.27 -1.04
C SER A 84 -1.37 2.30 0.05
N SER A 85 -0.33 2.94 0.56
CA SER A 85 -0.43 4.05 1.52
C SER A 85 -1.20 5.24 0.92
N LEU A 86 -0.92 5.60 -0.34
CA LEU A 86 -1.61 6.69 -1.03
C LEU A 86 -3.08 6.42 -1.31
N LYS A 87 -3.47 5.17 -1.58
CA LYS A 87 -4.90 4.84 -1.73
C LYS A 87 -5.68 5.04 -0.44
N ARG A 88 -5.10 4.64 0.71
CA ARG A 88 -5.70 4.91 2.01
C ARG A 88 -5.76 6.41 2.31
N PHE A 89 -4.71 7.13 1.96
CA PHE A 89 -4.67 8.58 2.12
C PHE A 89 -5.72 9.29 1.27
N GLY A 90 -5.84 8.94 -0.02
CA GLY A 90 -6.87 9.50 -0.91
C GLY A 90 -8.29 9.22 -0.44
N GLY A 91 -8.57 8.00 0.03
CA GLY A 91 -9.88 7.68 0.61
C GLY A 91 -10.17 8.45 1.90
N TRP A 92 -9.14 8.74 2.70
CA TRP A 92 -9.27 9.62 3.85
C TRP A 92 -9.53 11.09 3.44
N LEU A 93 -8.84 11.60 2.42
CA LEU A 93 -9.05 12.98 1.94
C LEU A 93 -10.50 13.22 1.51
N GLU A 94 -11.09 12.27 0.77
CA GLU A 94 -12.50 12.31 0.37
C GLU A 94 -13.42 12.28 1.59
N MET A 95 -13.23 11.33 2.50
CA MET A 95 -14.05 11.21 3.72
C MET A 95 -13.98 12.45 4.61
N ALA A 96 -12.79 13.02 4.76
CA ALA A 96 -12.55 14.22 5.54
C ALA A 96 -13.04 15.50 4.82
N ARG A 97 -13.63 15.37 3.62
CA ARG A 97 -14.06 16.48 2.75
C ARG A 97 -12.93 17.48 2.44
N LEU A 98 -11.70 16.95 2.37
CA LEU A 98 -10.51 17.68 1.93
C LEU A 98 -10.32 17.57 0.40
N ALA A 99 -11.04 16.65 -0.23
CA ALA A 99 -11.19 16.54 -1.68
C ALA A 99 -12.63 16.11 -2.00
N ASP A 100 -13.18 16.59 -3.13
CA ASP A 100 -14.56 16.25 -3.53
C ASP A 100 -14.72 14.78 -3.92
N THR A 101 -13.64 14.17 -4.43
CA THR A 101 -13.56 12.75 -4.78
C THR A 101 -12.20 12.19 -4.37
N ASN A 102 -12.09 10.88 -4.21
CA ASN A 102 -10.82 10.24 -3.88
C ASN A 102 -9.75 10.46 -4.99
N PRO A 103 -8.70 11.27 -4.75
CA PRO A 103 -7.69 11.56 -5.77
C PRO A 103 -6.80 10.36 -6.09
N ALA A 104 -6.81 9.32 -5.24
CA ALA A 104 -6.05 8.10 -5.44
C ALA A 104 -6.84 7.00 -6.16
N ALA A 105 -8.10 7.24 -6.55
CA ALA A 105 -8.98 6.22 -7.12
C ALA A 105 -8.42 5.59 -8.41
N ALA A 106 -7.75 6.40 -9.25
CA ALA A 106 -7.14 5.96 -10.50
C ALA A 106 -5.75 5.31 -10.33
N LEU A 107 -5.16 5.31 -9.12
CA LEU A 107 -3.87 4.65 -8.90
C LEU A 107 -4.01 3.15 -9.15
N PRO A 108 -3.08 2.53 -9.90
CA PRO A 108 -3.20 1.14 -10.31
C PRO A 108 -3.41 0.27 -9.07
N ARG A 109 -4.56 -0.39 -8.98
CA ARG A 109 -4.82 -1.35 -7.91
C ARG A 109 -3.73 -2.40 -8.02
N GLN A 110 -3.01 -2.65 -6.93
CA GLN A 110 -2.17 -3.83 -6.86
C GLN A 110 -3.18 -4.99 -6.79
N GLN A 111 -3.60 -5.47 -7.95
CA GLN A 111 -4.43 -6.64 -8.05
C GLN A 111 -3.49 -7.79 -7.71
N ILE A 112 -3.39 -8.09 -6.42
CA ILE A 112 -2.92 -9.41 -6.02
C ILE A 112 -3.94 -10.34 -6.64
N ASP A 113 -3.48 -11.18 -7.55
CA ASP A 113 -4.31 -12.18 -8.20
C ASP A 113 -5.13 -12.91 -7.11
N PRO A 114 -6.46 -12.97 -7.22
CA PRO A 114 -7.31 -13.58 -6.20
C PRO A 114 -6.86 -15.00 -5.82
N THR A 115 -6.29 -15.76 -6.76
CA THR A 115 -5.71 -17.08 -6.52
C THR A 115 -4.48 -16.99 -5.63
N ILE A 116 -3.56 -16.06 -5.88
CA ILE A 116 -2.40 -15.81 -4.99
C ILE A 116 -2.88 -15.40 -3.60
N SER A 117 -3.83 -14.48 -3.51
CA SER A 117 -4.36 -14.00 -2.22
C SER A 117 -4.96 -15.15 -1.40
N ARG A 118 -5.76 -16.02 -2.03
CA ARG A 118 -6.34 -17.21 -1.41
C ARG A 118 -5.26 -18.19 -0.95
N LEU A 119 -4.26 -18.48 -1.79
CA LEU A 119 -3.14 -19.36 -1.44
C LEU A 119 -2.33 -18.84 -0.26
N MET A 120 -2.02 -17.53 -0.25
CA MET A 120 -1.29 -16.91 0.85
C MET A 120 -2.05 -17.01 2.17
N ASN A 121 -3.38 -16.83 2.15
CA ASN A 121 -4.20 -16.99 3.34
C ASN A 121 -4.24 -18.44 3.83
N ASN A 122 -4.41 -19.41 2.92
CA ASN A 122 -4.38 -20.84 3.25
C ASN A 122 -3.03 -21.25 3.85
N PHE A 123 -1.93 -20.83 3.21
CA PHE A 123 -0.57 -21.09 3.68
C PHE A 123 -0.36 -20.48 5.08
N LYS A 124 -0.75 -19.23 5.29
CA LYS A 124 -0.67 -18.59 6.61
C LYS A 124 -1.47 -19.35 7.68
N HIS A 125 -2.68 -19.80 7.38
CA HIS A 125 -3.48 -20.59 8.31
C HIS A 125 -2.80 -21.92 8.68
N GLU A 126 -2.17 -22.57 7.72
CA GLU A 126 -1.42 -23.80 7.96
C GLU A 126 -0.22 -23.56 8.90
N LEU A 127 0.54 -22.49 8.70
CA LEU A 127 1.65 -22.14 9.60
C LEU A 127 1.18 -21.80 11.03
N VAL A 128 0.00 -21.17 11.16
CA VAL A 128 -0.64 -20.93 12.47
C VAL A 128 -1.06 -22.25 13.12
N ARG A 129 -1.64 -23.19 12.34
CA ARG A 129 -2.02 -24.53 12.82
C ARG A 129 -0.80 -25.31 13.34
N GLN A 130 0.34 -25.14 12.71
CA GLN A 130 1.63 -25.71 13.14
C GLN A 130 2.23 -25.02 14.38
N LYS A 131 1.56 -24.01 14.95
CA LYS A 131 1.98 -23.26 16.14
C LYS A 131 3.35 -22.60 15.98
N LEU A 132 3.71 -22.19 14.77
CA LEU A 132 4.94 -21.45 14.53
C LEU A 132 4.88 -20.06 15.14
N SER A 133 6.05 -19.49 15.45
CA SER A 133 6.13 -18.15 16.01
C SER A 133 5.66 -17.09 15.00
N ALA A 134 5.12 -15.96 15.49
CA ALA A 134 4.65 -14.88 14.63
C ALA A 134 5.74 -14.32 13.69
N SER A 135 7.00 -14.30 14.13
CA SER A 135 8.14 -13.89 13.30
C SER A 135 8.42 -14.93 12.21
N THR A 136 8.40 -16.23 12.54
CA THR A 136 8.55 -17.32 11.56
C THR A 136 7.45 -17.29 10.51
N ILE A 137 6.18 -17.15 10.92
CA ILE A 137 5.03 -17.05 10.02
C ILE A 137 5.22 -15.87 9.06
N LYS A 138 5.60 -14.70 9.58
CA LYS A 138 5.82 -13.51 8.76
C LYS A 138 6.92 -13.73 7.72
N ASN A 139 8.02 -14.35 8.10
CA ASN A 139 9.14 -14.62 7.21
C ASN A 139 8.71 -15.56 6.07
N TYR A 140 8.14 -16.73 6.41
CA TYR A 140 7.71 -17.69 5.41
C TYR A 140 6.61 -17.16 4.49
N VAL A 141 5.63 -16.44 5.03
CA VAL A 141 4.59 -15.79 4.22
C VAL A 141 5.21 -14.78 3.26
N SER A 142 6.20 -14.01 3.71
CA SER A 142 6.90 -13.05 2.85
C SER A 142 7.67 -13.76 1.73
N ASP A 143 8.40 -14.84 2.06
CA ASP A 143 9.21 -15.58 1.10
C ASP A 143 8.35 -16.25 0.02
N VAL A 144 7.28 -16.95 0.42
CA VAL A 144 6.35 -17.58 -0.51
C VAL A 144 5.61 -16.54 -1.36
N HIS A 145 5.20 -15.42 -0.77
CA HIS A 145 4.56 -14.34 -1.53
C HIS A 145 5.50 -13.78 -2.60
N ASN A 146 6.76 -13.51 -2.26
CA ASN A 146 7.76 -13.03 -3.20
C ASN A 146 8.02 -14.07 -4.32
N TYR A 147 8.11 -15.35 -3.97
CA TYR A 147 8.25 -16.43 -4.94
C TYR A 147 7.05 -16.48 -5.91
N LEU A 148 5.82 -16.44 -5.41
CA LEU A 148 4.62 -16.47 -6.26
C LEU A 148 4.52 -15.23 -7.16
N LEU A 149 4.91 -14.05 -6.67
CA LEU A 149 4.98 -12.84 -7.49
C LEU A 149 6.05 -12.93 -8.58
N TRP A 150 7.17 -13.61 -8.33
CA TRP A 150 8.17 -13.90 -9.35
C TRP A 150 7.65 -14.93 -10.36
N ALA A 151 7.10 -16.05 -9.87
CA ALA A 151 6.61 -17.15 -10.70
C ALA A 151 5.48 -16.69 -11.63
N THR A 152 4.59 -15.81 -11.16
CA THR A 152 3.50 -15.24 -11.98
C THR A 152 3.96 -14.37 -13.14
N LYS A 153 5.20 -13.85 -13.11
CA LYS A 153 5.80 -13.17 -14.26
C LYS A 153 6.28 -14.13 -15.35
N GLN A 154 6.55 -15.39 -14.97
CA GLN A 154 7.02 -16.43 -15.89
C GLN A 154 5.85 -17.24 -16.45
N VAL A 155 4.89 -17.59 -15.58
CA VAL A 155 3.72 -18.41 -15.91
C VAL A 155 2.52 -17.87 -15.13
N LYS A 156 1.39 -17.65 -15.81
CA LYS A 156 0.15 -17.29 -15.11
C LYS A 156 -0.28 -18.45 -14.20
N ILE A 157 -0.19 -18.26 -12.89
CA ILE A 157 -0.63 -19.24 -11.90
C ILE A 157 -2.16 -19.26 -11.87
N THR A 158 -2.74 -20.44 -11.94
CA THR A 158 -4.16 -20.74 -11.92
C THR A 158 -4.37 -21.98 -11.05
N ASP A 159 -5.62 -22.23 -10.64
CA ASP A 159 -5.94 -23.43 -9.85
C ASP A 159 -5.50 -24.74 -10.55
N ASN A 160 -5.45 -24.74 -11.89
CA ASN A 160 -5.13 -25.91 -12.70
C ASN A 160 -3.63 -26.19 -12.88
N ASN A 161 -2.74 -25.23 -12.60
CA ASN A 161 -1.29 -25.40 -12.76
C ASN A 161 -0.50 -25.21 -11.46
N LEU A 162 -1.17 -25.01 -10.32
CA LEU A 162 -0.56 -24.93 -9.00
C LEU A 162 0.17 -26.20 -8.55
N ILE A 163 -0.27 -27.37 -9.00
CA ILE A 163 0.27 -28.68 -8.61
C ILE A 163 1.36 -29.16 -9.61
N LYS A 164 1.58 -28.41 -10.69
CA LYS A 164 2.57 -28.75 -11.74
C LYS A 164 3.87 -27.94 -11.65
N LEU A 165 4.04 -27.14 -10.59
CA LEU A 165 5.26 -26.40 -10.27
C LEU A 165 6.11 -27.17 -9.27
#